data_AF-T1H9T9-F1
#
_entry.id   AF-T1H9T9-F1
#
_cell.length_a   1.000
_cell.length_b   1.000
_cell.length_c   1.000
_cell.angle_alpha   90.00
_cell.angle_beta   90.00
_cell.angle_gamma   90.00
#
_symmetry.space_group_name_H-M   'P 1'
#
loop_
_entity.id
_entity.type
_entity.pdbx_description
1 polymer ?
#
loop_
_entity_poly.entity_id
_entity_poly.type
_entity_poly.pdbx_seq_one_letter_code
_entity_poly.pdbx_strand_id
1 'polypeptide(L)'
;MSDRHIWMNMQLNRQPNVLIKLSQDKWKIGTKCIAHFTEAGQLAYYRTVILNVDMKLGLAQVFYIDYGNEMEIKLEELMDYSEHLINCGIKDEPPLAIECTLAEIQPSARLNPKGYWSKDSISVFSNYFEDKSCIALIYSIVGNVMSVTLFKPEKLEKVDEFSHNLSFNHEFVERGFAEMAEEPYLSRENHVMRTMAQKSPEALKLYTPSYLPDDPYAHFQFEPPSEKECQTKVLLKGPKSPLEMSLYSLSKKCLGKEVQVEWNSVNSVLLDNVPMDTHDRLMVAAHVTQSSSSDRLTLRNTTLLPNMHGLPSLMVLLFAPKVELRTDPEREELTGALCGLGFDPESGDSYHPENDVEIMFDTKFNLEDLENINKLRFWMNFIVGDALYNNLETCSPRIIQAQRKIKEYLLILINKKRPSRAQTMFDNSFAWDQLPQDVLLDPLGPKSSSSTSIYSLIWGVELSSGPKFSKIEAIKSHLELLQGYSDGADVMRTGTKCELCQVYVDDLQALRLHLQTNLHKTNLIQFSCTFN
;
A
#
# COMPACT_ATOMS: atom_id res chain seq x y z
N MET A 1 7.17 -26.67 -23.32
CA MET A 1 6.57 -25.74 -24.30
C MET A 1 5.36 -26.41 -24.92
N SER A 2 4.25 -25.70 -25.11
CA SER A 2 3.01 -26.26 -25.69
C SER A 2 3.17 -26.53 -27.18
N ASP A 3 2.59 -27.62 -27.69
CA ASP A 3 2.53 -27.96 -29.12
C ASP A 3 1.96 -26.80 -29.98
N ARG A 4 1.08 -25.97 -29.40
CA ARG A 4 0.48 -24.79 -30.06
C ARG A 4 1.51 -23.73 -30.41
N HIS A 5 2.41 -23.42 -29.48
CA HIS A 5 3.46 -22.41 -29.70
C HIS A 5 4.41 -22.82 -30.83
N ILE A 6 4.83 -24.10 -30.82
CA ILE A 6 5.70 -24.67 -31.85
C ILE A 6 5.01 -24.61 -33.22
N TRP A 7 3.73 -24.99 -33.28
CA TRP A 7 2.94 -24.93 -34.50
C TRP A 7 2.84 -23.49 -35.05
N MET A 8 2.52 -22.50 -34.21
CA MET A 8 2.41 -21.11 -34.65
C MET A 8 3.74 -20.56 -35.16
N ASN A 9 4.83 -20.78 -34.42
CA ASN A 9 6.15 -20.34 -34.84
C ASN A 9 6.52 -20.97 -36.19
N MET A 10 6.22 -22.26 -36.38
CA MET A 10 6.43 -22.96 -37.65
C MET A 10 5.60 -22.37 -38.80
N GLN A 11 4.33 -22.02 -38.60
CA GLN A 11 3.53 -21.40 -39.67
C GLN A 11 4.04 -20.00 -40.04
N LEU A 12 4.44 -19.19 -39.06
CA LEU A 12 4.90 -17.81 -39.28
C LEU A 12 6.29 -17.75 -39.94
N ASN A 13 7.18 -18.69 -39.62
CA ASN A 13 8.62 -18.58 -39.95
C ASN A 13 9.12 -19.57 -41.01
N ARG A 14 8.35 -20.60 -41.39
CA ARG A 14 8.84 -21.64 -42.31
C ARG A 14 8.95 -21.18 -43.78
N GLN A 15 8.19 -20.18 -44.22
CA GLN A 15 8.29 -19.61 -45.55
C GLN A 15 8.12 -18.07 -45.53
N PRO A 16 9.18 -17.28 -45.78
CA PRO A 16 9.12 -15.81 -45.69
C PRO A 16 8.19 -15.15 -46.73
N ASN A 17 7.88 -15.83 -47.84
CA ASN A 17 6.99 -15.32 -48.90
C ASN A 17 5.49 -15.38 -48.55
N VAL A 18 5.15 -15.86 -47.34
CA VAL A 18 3.77 -16.03 -46.86
C VAL A 18 3.29 -14.80 -46.07
N LEU A 19 4.16 -13.81 -45.86
CA LEU A 19 3.83 -12.56 -45.18
C LEU A 19 3.57 -11.45 -46.21
N ILE A 20 2.51 -10.68 -46.00
CA ILE A 20 2.13 -9.56 -46.87
C ILE A 20 2.46 -8.27 -46.11
N LYS A 21 2.90 -7.20 -46.76
CA LYS A 21 3.06 -5.92 -46.06
C LYS A 21 1.71 -5.40 -45.57
N LEU A 22 1.67 -4.89 -44.34
CA LEU A 22 0.46 -4.30 -43.79
C LEU A 22 0.11 -3.02 -44.55
N SER A 23 -1.10 -2.96 -45.10
CA SER A 23 -1.58 -1.82 -45.85
C SER A 23 -1.86 -0.62 -44.94
N GLN A 24 -1.65 0.60 -45.46
CA GLN A 24 -1.74 1.84 -44.69
C GLN A 24 -3.12 2.09 -44.07
N ASP A 25 -4.18 1.61 -44.71
CA ASP A 25 -5.56 1.70 -44.19
C ASP A 25 -5.76 0.91 -42.89
N LYS A 26 -4.88 -0.04 -42.59
CA LYS A 26 -4.87 -0.90 -41.39
C LYS A 26 -3.91 -0.42 -40.31
N TRP A 27 -3.23 0.72 -40.48
CA TRP A 27 -2.37 1.30 -39.44
C TRP A 27 -3.22 1.98 -38.37
N LYS A 28 -3.91 1.16 -37.57
CA LYS A 28 -4.88 1.59 -36.55
C LYS A 28 -4.76 0.74 -35.29
N ILE A 29 -5.03 1.36 -34.15
CA ILE A 29 -5.06 0.72 -32.83
C ILE A 29 -6.01 -0.50 -32.86
N GLY A 30 -5.59 -1.59 -32.24
CA GLY A 30 -6.34 -2.85 -32.17
C GLY A 30 -6.16 -3.78 -33.39
N THR A 31 -5.45 -3.35 -34.44
CA THR A 31 -5.20 -4.19 -35.60
C THR A 31 -4.25 -5.33 -35.24
N LYS A 32 -4.71 -6.58 -35.39
CA LYS A 32 -3.86 -7.77 -35.34
C LYS A 32 -2.95 -7.81 -36.58
N CYS A 33 -1.65 -7.89 -36.36
CA CYS A 33 -0.65 -7.94 -37.43
C CYS A 33 0.51 -8.86 -37.01
N ILE A 34 1.57 -8.87 -37.81
CA ILE A 34 2.77 -9.65 -37.60
C ILE A 34 3.96 -8.70 -37.61
N ALA A 35 4.86 -8.87 -36.66
CA ALA A 35 6.10 -8.10 -36.57
C ALA A 35 7.29 -9.03 -36.33
N HIS A 36 8.47 -8.57 -36.75
CA HIS A 36 9.70 -9.29 -36.53
C HIS A 36 10.32 -8.89 -35.18
N PHE A 37 10.91 -9.86 -34.50
CA PHE A 37 11.71 -9.66 -33.29
C PHE A 37 13.03 -10.40 -33.44
N THR A 38 14.11 -9.80 -32.94
CA THR A 38 15.45 -10.41 -33.00
C THR A 38 15.84 -10.89 -31.62
N GLU A 39 15.95 -12.21 -31.48
CA GLU A 39 16.39 -12.86 -30.24
C GLU A 39 17.68 -13.63 -30.51
N ALA A 40 18.72 -13.41 -29.68
CA ALA A 40 20.04 -14.03 -29.85
C ALA A 40 20.64 -13.92 -31.28
N GLY A 41 20.31 -12.85 -32.01
CA GLY A 41 20.78 -12.62 -33.38
C GLY A 41 19.97 -13.33 -34.47
N GLN A 42 18.90 -14.04 -34.13
CA GLN A 42 17.97 -14.65 -35.07
C GLN A 42 16.69 -13.82 -35.18
N LEU A 43 16.35 -13.44 -36.42
CA LEU A 43 15.13 -12.71 -36.73
C LEU A 43 14.00 -13.70 -37.00
N ALA A 44 12.91 -13.56 -36.27
CA ALA A 44 11.68 -14.33 -36.45
C ALA A 44 10.46 -13.42 -36.38
N TYR A 45 9.35 -13.90 -36.94
CA TYR A 45 8.06 -13.22 -37.00
C TYR A 45 7.10 -13.79 -35.97
N TYR A 46 6.33 -12.89 -35.37
CA TYR A 46 5.45 -13.16 -34.25
C TYR A 46 4.14 -12.39 -34.43
N ARG A 47 3.07 -12.90 -33.81
CA ARG A 47 1.77 -12.23 -33.83
C ARG A 47 1.79 -11.03 -32.88
N THR A 48 1.25 -9.93 -33.33
CA THR A 48 1.19 -8.69 -32.57
C THR A 48 -0.14 -7.98 -32.72
N VAL A 49 -0.40 -7.01 -31.85
CA VAL A 49 -1.49 -6.04 -31.99
C VAL A 49 -0.92 -4.64 -31.90
N ILE A 50 -1.42 -3.73 -32.74
CA ILE A 50 -1.04 -2.32 -32.70
C ILE A 50 -1.68 -1.66 -31.47
N LEU A 51 -0.85 -1.14 -30.57
CA LEU A 51 -1.30 -0.37 -29.40
C LEU A 51 -1.43 1.12 -29.72
N ASN A 52 -0.50 1.66 -30.51
CA ASN A 52 -0.46 3.07 -30.88
C ASN A 52 0.23 3.27 -32.23
N VAL A 53 -0.09 4.37 -32.91
CA VAL A 53 0.48 4.75 -34.22
C VAL A 53 0.88 6.21 -34.22
N ASP A 54 2.17 6.48 -34.45
CA ASP A 54 2.67 7.81 -34.76
C ASP A 54 2.92 7.93 -36.27
N MET A 55 1.95 8.49 -36.98
CA MET A 55 2.03 8.73 -38.42
C MET A 55 3.10 9.75 -38.81
N LYS A 56 3.52 10.65 -37.90
CA LYS A 56 4.56 11.66 -38.21
C LYS A 56 5.95 11.04 -38.17
N LEU A 57 6.18 10.16 -37.19
CA LEU A 57 7.45 9.44 -37.05
C LEU A 57 7.52 8.16 -37.89
N GLY A 58 6.38 7.67 -38.39
CA GLY A 58 6.31 6.42 -39.16
C GLY A 58 6.47 5.18 -38.28
N LEU A 59 6.08 5.28 -37.01
CA LEU A 59 6.32 4.26 -35.97
C LEU A 59 4.99 3.76 -35.40
N ALA A 60 4.98 2.50 -35.00
CA ALA A 60 3.90 1.88 -34.24
C ALA A 60 4.46 1.24 -32.98
N GLN A 61 3.73 1.40 -31.87
CA GLN A 61 3.93 0.59 -30.68
C GLN A 61 3.09 -0.68 -30.84
N VAL A 62 3.73 -1.84 -30.76
CA VAL A 62 3.08 -3.15 -30.91
C VAL A 62 3.26 -4.00 -29.66
N PHE A 63 2.25 -4.80 -29.35
CA PHE A 63 2.28 -5.79 -28.28
C PHE A 63 2.34 -7.21 -28.85
N TYR A 64 3.32 -8.00 -28.42
CA TYR A 64 3.51 -9.39 -28.84
C TYR A 64 2.56 -10.30 -28.07
N ILE A 65 1.41 -10.62 -28.65
CA ILE A 65 0.27 -11.25 -27.95
C ILE A 65 0.56 -12.65 -27.40
N ASP A 66 1.63 -13.30 -27.87
CA ASP A 66 2.03 -14.64 -27.43
C ASP A 66 3.15 -14.63 -26.39
N TYR A 67 3.76 -13.47 -26.12
CA TYR A 67 4.94 -13.32 -25.25
C TYR A 67 4.80 -12.24 -24.18
N GLY A 68 3.99 -11.20 -24.43
CA GLY A 68 3.67 -10.15 -23.46
C GLY A 68 4.60 -8.93 -23.49
N ASN A 69 5.59 -8.88 -24.37
CA ASN A 69 6.46 -7.71 -24.52
C ASN A 69 5.89 -6.67 -25.50
N GLU A 70 6.31 -5.41 -25.34
CA GLU A 70 6.00 -4.31 -26.24
C GLU A 70 7.26 -3.82 -26.94
N MET A 71 7.14 -3.40 -28.21
CA MET A 71 8.23 -2.78 -28.96
C MET A 71 7.71 -1.66 -29.85
N GLU A 72 8.60 -0.71 -30.16
CA GLU A 72 8.38 0.27 -31.21
C GLU A 72 8.97 -0.25 -32.53
N ILE A 73 8.16 -0.29 -33.59
CA ILE A 73 8.50 -0.84 -34.90
C ILE A 73 8.08 0.14 -36.00
N LYS A 74 8.83 0.21 -37.09
CA LYS A 74 8.42 1.04 -38.23
C LYS A 74 7.16 0.48 -38.87
N LEU A 75 6.24 1.36 -39.26
CA LEU A 75 4.98 0.98 -39.90
C LEU A 75 5.19 0.14 -41.17
N GLU A 76 6.29 0.38 -41.89
CA GLU A 76 6.66 -0.33 -43.12
C GLU A 76 7.20 -1.75 -42.90
N GLU A 77 7.56 -2.09 -41.65
CA GLU A 77 8.06 -3.39 -41.22
C GLU A 77 6.94 -4.27 -40.64
N LEU A 78 5.74 -3.72 -40.48
CA LEU A 78 4.56 -4.48 -40.08
C LEU A 78 4.04 -5.32 -41.25
N MET A 79 3.71 -6.56 -40.94
CA MET A 79 3.21 -7.54 -41.88
C MET A 79 1.76 -7.90 -41.54
N ASP A 80 0.97 -8.23 -42.56
CA ASP A 80 -0.37 -8.78 -42.47
C ASP A 80 -0.34 -10.30 -42.69
N TYR A 81 -1.42 -10.95 -42.27
CA TYR A 81 -1.63 -12.37 -42.48
C TYR A 81 -2.00 -12.62 -43.95
N SER A 82 -1.28 -13.51 -44.62
CA SER A 82 -1.74 -14.00 -45.92
C SER A 82 -2.99 -14.86 -45.81
N GLU A 83 -3.65 -15.07 -46.95
CA GLU A 83 -4.80 -15.97 -47.06
C GLU A 83 -4.51 -17.38 -46.51
N HIS A 84 -3.29 -17.89 -46.69
CA HIS A 84 -2.88 -19.16 -46.10
C HIS A 84 -2.91 -19.14 -44.56
N LEU A 85 -2.33 -18.10 -43.94
CA LEU A 85 -2.27 -17.96 -42.48
C LEU A 85 -3.66 -17.75 -41.87
N ILE A 86 -4.55 -17.06 -42.59
CA ILE A 86 -5.94 -16.90 -42.19
C ILE A 86 -6.65 -18.26 -42.27
N ASN A 87 -6.51 -18.98 -43.38
CA ASN A 87 -7.18 -20.28 -43.59
C ASN A 87 -6.70 -21.38 -42.63
N CYS A 88 -5.45 -21.33 -42.19
CA CYS A 88 -4.96 -22.26 -41.16
C CYS A 88 -5.26 -21.80 -39.73
N GLY A 89 -5.97 -20.68 -39.53
CA GLY A 89 -6.48 -20.22 -38.24
C GLY A 89 -5.49 -19.44 -37.38
N ILE A 90 -4.27 -19.16 -37.87
CA ILE A 90 -3.21 -18.51 -37.08
C ILE A 90 -3.62 -17.12 -36.56
N LYS A 91 -4.42 -16.37 -37.33
CA LYS A 91 -4.90 -15.04 -36.94
C LYS A 91 -5.91 -15.08 -35.77
N ASP A 92 -6.73 -16.12 -35.75
CA ASP A 92 -7.87 -16.25 -34.84
C ASP A 92 -7.53 -17.08 -33.60
N GLU A 93 -6.39 -17.76 -33.61
CA GLU A 93 -5.86 -18.49 -32.47
C GLU A 93 -5.77 -17.57 -31.23
N PRO A 94 -6.22 -18.00 -30.04
CA PRO A 94 -6.14 -17.19 -28.82
C PRO A 94 -4.71 -16.73 -28.52
N PRO A 95 -4.50 -15.51 -27.96
CA PRO A 95 -3.22 -15.10 -27.40
C PRO A 95 -2.69 -16.13 -26.40
N LEU A 96 -1.40 -16.43 -26.45
CA LEU A 96 -0.78 -17.36 -25.50
C LEU A 96 -0.23 -16.67 -24.25
N ALA A 97 0.11 -15.38 -24.32
CA ALA A 97 0.54 -14.65 -23.14
C ALA A 97 -0.65 -14.34 -22.26
N ILE A 98 -0.49 -14.61 -20.97
CA ILE A 98 -1.48 -14.30 -19.94
C ILE A 98 -0.81 -13.31 -18.99
N GLU A 99 -1.45 -12.16 -18.81
CA GLU A 99 -0.99 -11.19 -17.83
C GLU A 99 -1.35 -11.67 -16.43
N CYS A 100 -0.35 -11.69 -15.54
CA CYS A 100 -0.47 -12.20 -14.19
C CYS A 100 0.12 -11.23 -13.17
N THR A 101 -0.46 -11.21 -11.97
CA THR A 101 0.11 -10.59 -10.78
C THR A 101 0.18 -11.60 -9.63
N LEU A 102 1.07 -11.37 -8.67
CA LEU A 102 1.16 -12.22 -7.48
C LEU A 102 0.05 -11.84 -6.50
N ALA A 103 -0.75 -12.83 -6.12
CA ALA A 103 -1.84 -12.66 -5.18
C ALA A 103 -1.35 -12.40 -3.75
N GLU A 104 -2.12 -11.58 -3.02
CA GLU A 104 -2.02 -11.31 -1.57
C GLU A 104 -0.68 -10.68 -1.13
N ILE A 105 0.07 -10.10 -2.07
CA ILE A 105 1.35 -9.45 -1.78
C ILE A 105 1.52 -8.13 -2.54
N GLN A 106 2.40 -7.27 -2.02
CA GLN A 106 2.78 -5.99 -2.62
C GLN A 106 4.29 -5.73 -2.54
N PRO A 107 4.82 -4.76 -3.29
CA PRO A 107 6.21 -4.34 -3.17
C PRO A 107 6.57 -3.94 -1.74
N SER A 108 7.74 -4.35 -1.25
CA SER A 108 8.18 -3.94 0.07
C SER A 108 8.55 -2.45 0.10
N ALA A 109 7.84 -1.67 0.93
CA ALA A 109 8.12 -0.25 1.14
C ALA A 109 9.54 -0.02 1.68
N ARG A 110 10.09 -1.00 2.40
CA ARG A 110 11.48 -0.98 2.89
C ARG A 110 12.52 -1.00 1.78
N LEU A 111 12.33 -1.85 0.76
CA LEU A 111 13.27 -1.97 -0.36
C LEU A 111 13.07 -0.86 -1.38
N ASN A 112 11.82 -0.42 -1.56
CA ASN A 112 11.50 0.67 -2.45
C ASN A 112 10.32 1.50 -1.92
N PRO A 113 10.62 2.63 -1.25
CA PRO A 113 9.59 3.50 -0.67
C PRO A 113 8.61 4.08 -1.70
N LYS A 114 8.93 4.04 -3.00
CA LYS A 114 8.03 4.52 -4.05
C LYS A 114 6.86 3.56 -4.34
N GLY A 115 6.85 2.37 -3.73
CA GLY A 115 5.80 1.37 -3.95
C GLY A 115 5.96 0.57 -5.25
N TYR A 116 7.14 0.57 -5.86
CA TYR A 116 7.46 -0.29 -7.00
C TYR A 116 8.32 -1.48 -6.58
N TRP A 117 8.27 -2.59 -7.31
CA TRP A 117 9.18 -3.71 -7.09
C TRP A 117 10.64 -3.27 -7.19
N SER A 118 11.46 -3.65 -6.21
CA SER A 118 12.90 -3.35 -6.23
C SER A 118 13.62 -4.19 -7.28
N LYS A 119 14.77 -3.73 -7.77
CA LYS A 119 15.59 -4.52 -8.71
C LYS A 119 15.97 -5.88 -8.12
N ASP A 120 16.31 -5.91 -6.83
CA ASP A 120 16.66 -7.14 -6.12
C ASP A 120 15.45 -8.10 -6.06
N SER A 121 14.25 -7.59 -5.77
CA SER A 121 13.02 -8.37 -5.80
C SER A 121 12.78 -8.98 -7.19
N ILE A 122 12.95 -8.20 -8.26
CA ILE A 122 12.80 -8.66 -9.64
C ILE A 122 13.84 -9.72 -9.98
N SER A 123 15.12 -9.50 -9.63
CA SER A 123 16.19 -10.48 -9.89
C SER A 123 15.94 -11.81 -9.15
N VAL A 124 15.46 -11.77 -7.91
CA VAL A 124 15.09 -12.98 -7.17
C VAL A 124 13.93 -13.70 -7.84
N PHE A 125 12.90 -12.97 -8.28
CA PHE A 125 11.78 -13.55 -9.03
C PHE A 125 12.26 -14.20 -10.34
N SER A 126 13.04 -13.49 -11.16
CA SER A 126 13.60 -14.01 -12.41
C SER A 126 14.43 -15.28 -12.17
N ASN A 127 15.33 -15.27 -11.18
CA ASN A 127 16.14 -16.45 -10.85
C ASN A 127 15.29 -17.69 -10.52
N TYR A 128 14.07 -17.50 -10.02
CA TYR A 128 13.16 -18.59 -9.66
C TYR A 128 12.38 -19.14 -10.85
N PHE A 129 11.96 -18.28 -11.79
CA PHE A 129 10.97 -18.64 -12.81
C PHE A 129 11.42 -18.48 -14.27
N GLU A 130 12.52 -17.76 -14.52
CA GLU A 130 13.09 -17.63 -15.86
C GLU A 130 13.53 -19.00 -16.39
N ASP A 131 13.08 -19.33 -17.60
CA ASP A 131 13.28 -20.61 -18.28
C ASP A 131 12.85 -21.86 -17.47
N LYS A 132 11.92 -21.70 -16.52
CA LYS A 132 11.47 -22.77 -15.62
C LYS A 132 9.96 -22.94 -15.64
N SER A 133 9.50 -24.16 -15.34
CA SER A 133 8.07 -24.42 -15.13
C SER A 133 7.67 -24.14 -13.69
N CYS A 134 6.45 -23.65 -13.51
CA CYS A 134 5.84 -23.47 -12.20
C CYS A 134 4.37 -23.89 -12.23
N ILE A 135 3.80 -24.06 -11.03
CA ILE A 135 2.38 -24.30 -10.85
C ILE A 135 1.76 -23.00 -10.34
N ALA A 136 0.79 -22.47 -11.07
CA ALA A 136 0.05 -21.27 -10.70
C ALA A 136 -1.36 -21.65 -10.25
N LEU A 137 -1.70 -21.32 -9.01
CA LEU A 137 -3.07 -21.39 -8.51
C LEU A 137 -3.75 -20.05 -8.77
N ILE A 138 -4.85 -20.06 -9.52
CA ILE A 138 -5.59 -18.85 -9.86
C ILE A 138 -6.43 -18.43 -8.65
N TYR A 139 -6.12 -17.25 -8.10
CA TYR A 139 -6.91 -16.61 -7.06
C TYR A 139 -8.14 -15.93 -7.68
N SER A 140 -7.91 -15.04 -8.65
CA SER A 140 -8.97 -14.26 -9.31
C SER A 140 -8.58 -13.88 -10.75
N ILE A 141 -9.56 -13.41 -11.53
CA ILE A 141 -9.34 -12.78 -12.84
C ILE A 141 -10.16 -11.49 -12.92
N VAL A 142 -9.49 -10.36 -13.11
CA VAL A 142 -10.12 -9.04 -13.23
C VAL A 142 -9.46 -8.29 -14.39
N GLY A 143 -10.26 -7.79 -15.33
CA GLY A 143 -9.74 -7.00 -16.46
C GLY A 143 -8.68 -7.73 -17.29
N ASN A 144 -8.84 -9.03 -17.52
CA ASN A 144 -7.88 -9.93 -18.17
C ASN A 144 -6.53 -10.15 -17.45
N VAL A 145 -6.38 -9.67 -16.22
CA VAL A 145 -5.22 -9.96 -15.37
C VAL A 145 -5.56 -11.06 -14.38
N MET A 146 -4.73 -12.11 -14.32
CA MET A 146 -4.87 -13.19 -13.36
C MET A 146 -4.06 -12.91 -12.09
N SER A 147 -4.73 -12.85 -10.93
CA SER A 147 -4.02 -12.86 -9.64
C SER A 147 -3.71 -14.31 -9.28
N VAL A 148 -2.44 -14.65 -9.05
CA VAL A 148 -1.97 -16.04 -8.89
C VAL A 148 -1.08 -16.24 -7.67
N THR A 149 -1.19 -17.44 -7.09
CA THR A 149 -0.23 -17.96 -6.11
C THR A 149 0.68 -18.97 -6.82
N LEU A 150 1.99 -18.71 -6.80
CA LEU A 150 2.96 -19.54 -7.50
C LEU A 150 3.59 -20.60 -6.59
N PHE A 151 3.83 -21.77 -7.15
CA PHE A 151 4.47 -22.90 -6.47
C PHE A 151 5.55 -23.51 -7.35
N LYS A 152 6.60 -24.03 -6.69
CA LYS A 152 7.62 -24.86 -7.35
C LYS A 152 7.09 -26.29 -7.47
N PRO A 153 7.20 -26.93 -8.66
CA PRO A 153 6.78 -28.32 -8.83
C PRO A 153 7.41 -29.28 -7.80
N GLU A 154 8.72 -29.12 -7.55
CA GLU A 154 9.51 -29.92 -6.60
C GLU A 154 8.99 -29.89 -5.15
N LYS A 155 8.32 -28.79 -4.74
CA LYS A 155 7.78 -28.63 -3.39
C LYS A 155 6.41 -29.30 -3.23
N LEU A 156 5.66 -29.44 -4.32
CA LEU A 156 4.32 -30.04 -4.34
C LEU A 156 4.34 -31.57 -4.41
N GLU A 157 5.43 -32.18 -4.90
CA GLU A 157 5.58 -33.65 -4.91
C GLU A 157 5.62 -34.29 -3.51
N LYS A 158 5.79 -33.48 -2.45
CA LYS A 158 5.96 -33.96 -1.06
C LYS A 158 4.70 -33.80 -0.20
N VAL A 159 3.68 -33.09 -0.66
CA VAL A 159 2.46 -32.77 0.10
C VAL A 159 1.28 -32.67 -0.85
N ASP A 160 0.20 -33.43 -0.60
CA ASP A 160 -1.00 -33.46 -1.47
C ASP A 160 -1.88 -32.19 -1.39
N GLU A 161 -1.53 -31.22 -0.54
CA GLU A 161 -2.30 -29.98 -0.34
C GLU A 161 -1.50 -28.72 -0.69
N PHE A 162 -2.17 -27.80 -1.41
CA PHE A 162 -1.68 -26.46 -1.70
C PHE A 162 -1.70 -25.59 -0.44
N SER A 163 -0.71 -25.77 0.44
CA SER A 163 -0.55 -24.94 1.62
C SER A 163 0.08 -23.59 1.27
N HIS A 164 -0.48 -22.50 1.82
CA HIS A 164 0.04 -21.14 1.65
C HIS A 164 1.54 -21.02 2.00
N ASN A 165 2.01 -21.78 3.01
CA ASN A 165 3.39 -21.73 3.47
C ASN A 165 4.40 -22.34 2.48
N LEU A 166 3.91 -23.13 1.51
CA LEU A 166 4.74 -23.70 0.44
C LEU A 166 4.81 -22.79 -0.80
N SER A 167 3.98 -21.74 -0.84
CA SER A 167 3.94 -20.81 -1.96
C SER A 167 5.19 -19.95 -2.05
N PHE A 168 5.54 -19.57 -3.27
CA PHE A 168 6.55 -18.56 -3.51
C PHE A 168 6.14 -17.22 -2.93
N ASN A 169 4.86 -16.85 -3.01
CA ASN A 169 4.34 -15.58 -2.48
C ASN A 169 4.70 -15.43 -0.99
N HIS A 170 4.46 -16.48 -0.19
CA HIS A 170 4.83 -16.51 1.22
C HIS A 170 6.35 -16.44 1.44
N GLU A 171 7.14 -17.26 0.72
CA GLU A 171 8.60 -17.24 0.79
C GLU A 171 9.19 -15.84 0.43
N PHE A 172 8.54 -15.14 -0.49
CA PHE A 172 8.94 -13.81 -0.95
C PHE A 172 8.69 -12.74 0.12
N VAL A 173 7.62 -12.89 0.91
CA VAL A 173 7.31 -12.05 2.07
C VAL A 173 8.22 -12.36 3.25
N GLU A 174 8.45 -13.64 3.57
CA GLU A 174 9.33 -14.06 4.68
C GLU A 174 10.75 -13.54 4.50
N ARG A 175 11.26 -13.56 3.26
CA ARG A 175 12.58 -13.00 2.93
C ARG A 175 12.60 -11.47 2.86
N GLY A 176 11.45 -10.82 3.00
CA GLY A 176 11.31 -9.37 3.02
C GLY A 176 11.47 -8.70 1.66
N PHE A 177 11.28 -9.43 0.56
CA PHE A 177 11.23 -8.87 -0.80
C PHE A 177 9.84 -8.34 -1.19
N ALA A 178 8.82 -8.79 -0.48
CA ALA A 178 7.43 -8.35 -0.55
C ALA A 178 6.84 -8.14 0.85
N GLU A 179 5.66 -7.54 0.90
CA GLU A 179 4.82 -7.42 2.08
C GLU A 179 3.45 -8.04 1.79
N MET A 180 2.78 -8.59 2.82
CA MET A 180 1.41 -9.08 2.65
C MET A 180 0.49 -7.89 2.32
N ALA A 181 -0.42 -8.10 1.38
CA ALA A 181 -1.42 -7.11 1.00
C ALA A 181 -2.79 -7.79 0.83
N GLU A 182 -3.86 -7.03 1.09
CA GLU A 182 -5.20 -7.51 0.76
C GLU A 182 -5.47 -7.35 -0.73
N GLU A 183 -6.20 -8.31 -1.30
CA GLU A 183 -6.63 -8.25 -2.69
C GLU A 183 -7.67 -7.14 -2.90
N PRO A 184 -7.63 -6.45 -4.06
CA PRO A 184 -8.63 -5.45 -4.40
C PRO A 184 -10.06 -6.01 -4.36
N TYR A 185 -11.04 -5.14 -4.09
CA TYR A 185 -12.45 -5.55 -3.95
C TYR A 185 -12.94 -6.46 -5.10
N LEU A 186 -12.69 -6.07 -6.36
CA LEU A 186 -13.10 -6.85 -7.53
C LEU A 186 -12.41 -8.22 -7.60
N SER A 187 -11.14 -8.28 -7.19
CA SER A 187 -10.36 -9.53 -7.12
C SER A 187 -10.96 -10.47 -6.07
N ARG A 188 -11.27 -9.95 -4.88
CA ARG A 188 -11.89 -10.72 -3.78
C ARG A 188 -13.28 -11.23 -4.16
N GLU A 189 -14.14 -10.41 -4.76
CA GLU A 189 -15.47 -10.85 -5.21
C GLU A 189 -15.35 -11.94 -6.28
N ASN A 190 -14.42 -11.79 -7.24
CA ASN A 190 -14.18 -12.82 -8.26
C ASN A 190 -13.69 -14.13 -7.64
N HIS A 191 -12.78 -14.06 -6.64
CA HIS A 191 -12.32 -15.23 -5.90
C HIS A 191 -13.47 -15.94 -5.18
N VAL A 192 -14.32 -15.20 -4.47
CA VAL A 192 -15.50 -15.74 -3.78
C VAL A 192 -16.43 -16.46 -4.76
N MET A 193 -16.72 -15.84 -5.92
CA MET A 193 -17.53 -16.47 -6.96
C MET A 193 -16.91 -17.78 -7.47
N ARG A 194 -15.59 -17.80 -7.70
CA ARG A 194 -14.85 -18.99 -8.14
C ARG A 194 -14.90 -20.12 -7.11
N THR A 195 -14.67 -19.79 -5.84
CA THR A 195 -14.73 -20.77 -4.75
C THR A 195 -16.15 -21.31 -4.57
N MET A 196 -17.17 -20.46 -4.69
CA MET A 196 -18.58 -20.90 -4.66
C MET A 196 -18.88 -21.85 -5.82
N ALA A 197 -18.46 -21.50 -7.04
CA ALA A 197 -18.66 -22.34 -8.23
C ALA A 197 -17.98 -23.72 -8.12
N GLN A 198 -16.79 -23.77 -7.52
CA GLN A 198 -16.08 -25.03 -7.25
C GLN A 198 -16.79 -25.91 -6.22
N LYS A 199 -17.42 -25.30 -5.20
CA LYS A 199 -18.13 -26.04 -4.13
C LYS A 199 -19.53 -26.48 -4.55
N SER A 200 -20.30 -25.61 -5.21
CA SER A 200 -21.64 -25.90 -5.75
C SER A 200 -21.94 -24.98 -6.94
N PRO A 201 -22.03 -25.53 -8.16
CA PRO A 201 -22.42 -24.77 -9.35
C PRO A 201 -23.84 -24.17 -9.27
N GLU A 202 -24.74 -24.74 -8.48
CA GLU A 202 -26.11 -24.23 -8.29
C GLU A 202 -26.14 -22.94 -7.46
N ALA A 203 -25.26 -22.82 -6.46
CA ALA A 203 -25.17 -21.63 -5.62
C ALA A 203 -24.77 -20.37 -6.41
N LEU A 204 -23.97 -20.54 -7.48
CA LEU A 204 -23.59 -19.44 -8.36
C LEU A 204 -24.78 -18.83 -9.12
N LYS A 205 -25.81 -19.63 -9.45
CA LYS A 205 -27.00 -19.13 -10.18
C LYS A 205 -27.86 -18.16 -9.36
N LEU A 206 -27.74 -18.23 -8.03
CA LEU A 206 -28.43 -17.35 -7.10
C LEU A 206 -27.59 -16.11 -6.75
N TYR A 207 -26.29 -16.14 -7.07
CA TYR A 207 -25.38 -15.05 -6.81
C TYR A 207 -25.45 -14.04 -7.96
N THR A 208 -25.92 -12.83 -7.66
CA THR A 208 -25.87 -11.71 -8.59
C THR A 208 -24.68 -10.83 -8.20
N PRO A 209 -23.61 -10.76 -9.01
CA PRO A 209 -22.52 -9.84 -8.77
C PRO A 209 -23.05 -8.41 -8.69
N SER A 210 -22.58 -7.63 -7.72
CA SER A 210 -22.84 -6.19 -7.64
C SER A 210 -22.13 -5.39 -8.75
N TYR A 211 -21.18 -6.01 -9.48
CA TYR A 211 -20.49 -5.41 -10.62
C TYR A 211 -20.71 -6.25 -11.88
N LEU A 212 -20.95 -5.60 -13.02
CA LEU A 212 -20.91 -6.26 -14.33
C LEU A 212 -19.44 -6.47 -14.72
N PRO A 213 -18.95 -7.72 -14.88
CA PRO A 213 -17.54 -7.99 -15.20
C PRO A 213 -17.12 -7.45 -16.57
N ASP A 214 -18.08 -7.39 -17.50
CA ASP A 214 -17.96 -6.77 -18.79
C ASP A 214 -18.97 -5.64 -18.83
N ASP A 215 -18.51 -4.39 -18.90
CA ASP A 215 -19.40 -3.28 -19.24
C ASP A 215 -20.00 -3.59 -20.62
N PRO A 216 -21.31 -3.88 -20.74
CA PRO A 216 -21.93 -4.22 -22.02
C PRO A 216 -21.83 -3.05 -23.03
N TYR A 217 -21.43 -1.86 -22.55
CA TYR A 217 -21.19 -0.68 -23.36
C TYR A 217 -19.72 -0.45 -23.71
N ALA A 218 -18.76 -1.22 -23.19
CA ALA A 218 -17.33 -1.05 -23.48
C ALA A 218 -16.98 -1.23 -24.98
N HIS A 219 -17.82 -1.95 -25.73
CA HIS A 219 -17.68 -2.10 -27.19
C HIS A 219 -18.38 -1.00 -27.99
N PHE A 220 -19.20 -0.18 -27.35
CA PHE A 220 -19.85 0.96 -28.00
C PHE A 220 -18.92 2.17 -27.92
N GLN A 221 -18.09 2.32 -28.95
CA GLN A 221 -17.49 3.62 -29.24
C GLN A 221 -18.58 4.54 -29.77
N PHE A 222 -19.12 5.38 -28.88
CA PHE A 222 -19.98 6.49 -29.31
C PHE A 222 -19.10 7.55 -29.98
N GLU A 223 -19.37 7.85 -31.24
CA GLU A 223 -18.81 9.05 -31.84
C GLU A 223 -19.40 10.28 -31.13
N PRO A 224 -18.58 11.21 -30.63
CA PRO A 224 -19.09 12.40 -30.00
C PRO A 224 -19.94 13.20 -31.01
N PRO A 225 -21.07 13.79 -30.59
CA PRO A 225 -21.90 14.60 -31.47
C PRO A 225 -21.11 15.79 -32.03
N SER A 226 -21.47 16.23 -33.23
CA SER A 226 -20.78 17.36 -33.87
C SER A 226 -21.04 18.67 -33.11
N GLU A 227 -20.10 19.62 -33.13
CA GLU A 227 -20.27 20.92 -32.43
C GLU A 227 -21.56 21.66 -32.83
N LYS A 228 -22.10 21.42 -34.03
CA LYS A 228 -23.34 22.02 -34.53
C LYS A 228 -24.59 21.43 -33.85
N GLU A 229 -24.50 20.21 -33.34
CA GLU A 229 -25.57 19.49 -32.64
C GLU A 229 -25.56 19.78 -31.13
N CYS A 230 -24.44 20.30 -30.61
CA CYS A 230 -24.28 20.71 -29.22
C CYS A 230 -24.96 22.06 -28.92
N GLN A 231 -26.28 22.03 -28.66
CA GLN A 231 -27.08 23.24 -28.40
C GLN A 231 -27.02 23.75 -26.95
N THR A 232 -26.58 22.90 -26.02
CA THR A 232 -26.62 23.17 -24.57
C THR A 232 -25.25 23.00 -23.94
N LYS A 233 -24.80 24.01 -23.19
CA LYS A 233 -23.63 23.90 -22.32
C LYS A 233 -24.07 23.41 -20.94
N VAL A 234 -23.58 22.25 -20.53
CA VAL A 234 -23.81 21.69 -19.19
C VAL A 234 -22.52 21.77 -18.41
N LEU A 235 -22.59 22.33 -17.19
CA LEU A 235 -21.47 22.29 -16.26
C LEU A 235 -21.50 20.93 -15.56
N LEU A 236 -20.63 20.02 -15.98
CA LEU A 236 -20.48 18.71 -15.34
C LEU A 236 -19.83 18.90 -13.97
N LYS A 237 -20.39 18.27 -12.93
CA LYS A 237 -19.79 18.18 -11.60
C LYS A 237 -19.30 16.75 -11.40
N GLY A 238 -17.99 16.59 -11.21
CA GLY A 238 -17.35 15.29 -11.06
C GLY A 238 -16.20 15.12 -12.06
N PRO A 239 -15.56 13.95 -12.10
CA PRO A 239 -15.91 12.72 -11.37
C PRO A 239 -15.66 12.84 -9.87
N LYS A 240 -16.53 12.25 -9.05
CA LYS A 240 -16.32 12.09 -7.61
C LYS A 240 -16.11 10.61 -7.32
N SER A 241 -15.05 10.28 -6.59
CA SER A 241 -14.74 8.91 -6.20
C SER A 241 -14.98 8.73 -4.70
N PRO A 242 -15.60 7.63 -4.25
CA PRO A 242 -15.66 7.32 -2.82
C PRO A 242 -14.28 7.02 -2.22
N LEU A 243 -13.27 6.79 -3.07
CA LEU A 243 -11.87 6.58 -2.67
C LEU A 243 -11.10 7.91 -2.54
N GLU A 244 -11.74 9.06 -2.70
CA GLU A 244 -11.06 10.35 -2.58
C GLU A 244 -10.63 10.60 -1.13
N MET A 245 -9.32 10.80 -0.92
CA MET A 245 -8.75 10.99 0.40
C MET A 245 -9.07 12.39 0.94
N SER A 246 -9.38 12.46 2.23
CA SER A 246 -9.50 13.73 2.95
C SER A 246 -8.22 14.03 3.72
N LEU A 247 -7.78 15.29 3.70
CA LEU A 247 -6.59 15.75 4.40
C LEU A 247 -6.98 16.48 5.69
N TYR A 248 -6.24 16.20 6.75
CA TYR A 248 -6.43 16.82 8.05
C TYR A 248 -5.12 17.43 8.56
N SER A 249 -5.22 18.49 9.35
CA SER A 249 -4.06 19.14 9.98
C SER A 249 -3.90 18.66 11.42
N LEU A 250 -2.66 18.48 11.87
CA LEU A 250 -2.32 17.98 13.20
C LEU A 250 -2.26 19.07 14.29
N SER A 251 -2.07 20.33 13.92
CA SER A 251 -1.93 21.43 14.90
C SER A 251 -3.29 21.94 15.39
N LYS A 252 -3.39 22.26 16.68
CA LYS A 252 -4.63 22.75 17.32
C LYS A 252 -5.28 23.93 16.58
N LYS A 253 -4.50 24.93 16.13
CA LYS A 253 -5.02 26.10 15.38
C LYS A 253 -5.70 25.77 14.06
N CYS A 254 -5.42 24.59 13.50
CA CYS A 254 -5.95 24.15 12.20
C CYS A 254 -7.05 23.10 12.34
N LEU A 255 -7.38 22.71 13.58
CA LEU A 255 -8.42 21.73 13.84
C LEU A 255 -9.77 22.26 13.34
N GLY A 256 -10.50 21.43 12.57
CA GLY A 256 -11.79 21.78 11.99
C GLY A 256 -11.73 22.66 10.73
N LYS A 257 -10.54 23.04 10.24
CA LYS A 257 -10.40 23.74 8.95
C LYS A 257 -10.43 22.76 7.79
N GLU A 258 -11.08 23.15 6.70
CA GLU A 258 -11.09 22.36 5.47
C GLU A 258 -9.75 22.53 4.74
N VAL A 259 -9.10 21.41 4.43
CA VAL A 259 -7.81 21.38 3.71
C VAL A 259 -8.07 21.07 2.24
N GLN A 260 -7.55 21.91 1.36
CA GLN A 260 -7.64 21.72 -0.09
C GLN A 260 -6.28 21.82 -0.75
N VAL A 261 -6.07 20.95 -1.73
CA VAL A 261 -4.88 21.01 -2.59
C VAL A 261 -5.22 21.86 -3.81
N GLU A 262 -4.32 22.77 -4.18
CA GLU A 262 -4.53 23.61 -5.36
C GLU A 262 -4.61 22.76 -6.64
N TRP A 263 -5.51 23.13 -7.55
CA TRP A 263 -5.82 22.35 -8.77
C TRP A 263 -4.62 22.13 -9.69
N ASN A 264 -3.64 23.03 -9.65
CA ASN A 264 -2.40 22.96 -10.43
C ASN A 264 -1.35 22.04 -9.77
N SER A 265 -1.63 21.48 -8.59
CA SER A 265 -0.75 20.56 -7.90
C SER A 265 -0.94 19.13 -8.43
N VAL A 266 0.14 18.36 -8.44
CA VAL A 266 0.13 16.95 -8.87
C VAL A 266 -0.83 16.11 -8.03
N ASN A 267 -1.00 16.45 -6.74
CA ASN A 267 -1.90 15.73 -5.82
C ASN A 267 -3.23 16.46 -5.60
N SER A 268 -3.74 17.20 -6.60
CA SER A 268 -5.02 17.91 -6.51
C SER A 268 -6.22 16.99 -6.28
N VAL A 269 -6.14 15.76 -6.78
CA VAL A 269 -7.08 14.67 -6.49
C VAL A 269 -6.26 13.51 -5.94
N LEU A 270 -6.55 13.12 -4.70
CA LEU A 270 -5.92 11.99 -4.04
C LEU A 270 -6.90 10.84 -4.00
N LEU A 271 -6.53 9.70 -4.57
CA LEU A 271 -7.32 8.47 -4.47
C LEU A 271 -6.57 7.48 -3.59
N ASP A 272 -7.27 6.92 -2.61
CA ASP A 272 -6.72 5.82 -1.83
C ASP A 272 -6.76 4.54 -2.66
N ASN A 273 -5.57 4.08 -3.01
CA ASN A 273 -5.33 2.84 -3.71
C ASN A 273 -5.39 1.60 -2.79
N VAL A 274 -5.32 1.80 -1.48
CA VAL A 274 -5.36 0.71 -0.48
C VAL A 274 -6.25 1.14 0.69
N PRO A 275 -7.58 1.26 0.49
CA PRO A 275 -8.52 1.73 1.52
C PRO A 275 -8.62 0.82 2.74
N MET A 276 -8.09 -0.41 2.66
CA MET A 276 -8.01 -1.33 3.79
C MET A 276 -6.86 -1.00 4.74
N ASP A 277 -5.89 -0.19 4.29
CA ASP A 277 -4.81 0.30 5.14
C ASP A 277 -5.29 1.52 5.93
N THR A 278 -5.43 1.36 7.25
CA THR A 278 -5.95 2.38 8.16
C THR A 278 -4.88 3.29 8.76
N HIS A 279 -3.62 3.16 8.35
CA HIS A 279 -2.52 3.95 8.89
C HIS A 279 -2.47 5.36 8.28
N ASP A 280 -1.98 6.31 9.07
CA ASP A 280 -1.91 7.71 8.66
C ASP A 280 -0.77 7.95 7.65
N ARG A 281 -1.09 8.66 6.56
CA ARG A 281 -0.12 9.08 5.54
C ARG A 281 0.21 10.55 5.68
N LEU A 282 1.50 10.89 5.57
CA LEU A 282 1.95 12.28 5.63
C LEU A 282 1.97 12.92 4.22
N MET A 283 1.40 14.11 4.10
CA MET A 283 1.60 14.98 2.95
C MET A 283 2.45 16.19 3.34
N VAL A 284 3.41 16.53 2.49
CA VAL A 284 4.23 17.73 2.64
C VAL A 284 3.83 18.72 1.56
N ALA A 285 3.62 19.98 1.94
CA ALA A 285 3.37 21.08 1.03
C ALA A 285 4.49 22.12 1.16
N ALA A 286 4.98 22.65 0.04
CA ALA A 286 5.97 23.73 0.08
C ALA A 286 5.37 25.05 0.58
N HIS A 287 4.09 25.27 0.29
CA HIS A 287 3.36 26.46 0.75
C HIS A 287 1.99 26.07 1.29
N VAL A 288 1.68 26.60 2.47
CA VAL A 288 0.36 26.52 3.10
C VAL A 288 -0.16 27.93 3.22
N THR A 289 -1.30 28.21 2.60
CA THR A 289 -1.97 29.51 2.71
C THR A 289 -3.32 29.34 3.39
N GLN A 290 -3.71 30.34 4.16
CA GLN A 290 -4.99 30.34 4.85
C GLN A 290 -5.93 31.34 4.17
N SER A 291 -7.20 30.94 4.03
CA SER A 291 -8.24 31.85 3.52
C SER A 291 -8.42 33.06 4.45
N SER A 292 -8.86 34.17 3.88
CA SER A 292 -9.25 35.38 4.65
C SER A 292 -10.34 35.11 5.70
N SER A 293 -11.22 34.13 5.44
CA SER A 293 -12.25 33.64 6.36
C SER A 293 -11.72 32.72 7.46
N SER A 294 -10.43 32.37 7.46
CA SER A 294 -9.76 31.47 8.41
C SER A 294 -10.24 30.01 8.40
N ASP A 295 -11.27 29.67 7.63
CA ASP A 295 -11.93 28.37 7.56
C ASP A 295 -11.21 27.32 6.69
N ARG A 296 -10.41 27.78 5.71
CA ARG A 296 -9.81 26.92 4.69
C ARG A 296 -8.29 27.07 4.62
N LEU A 297 -7.61 25.95 4.43
CA LEU A 297 -6.18 25.85 4.15
C LEU A 297 -5.98 25.39 2.71
N THR A 298 -5.18 26.13 1.95
CA THR A 298 -4.81 25.78 0.58
C THR A 298 -3.34 25.37 0.52
N LEU A 299 -3.10 24.13 0.12
CA LEU A 299 -1.79 23.52 -0.03
C LEU A 299 -1.31 23.65 -1.49
N ARG A 300 -0.05 24.07 -1.67
CA ARG A 300 0.59 24.18 -2.99
C ARG A 300 1.90 23.40 -3.03
N ASN A 301 2.26 22.94 -4.23
CA ASN A 301 3.48 22.15 -4.48
C ASN A 301 3.58 21.00 -3.47
N THR A 302 2.60 20.10 -3.54
CA THR A 302 2.45 19.01 -2.58
C THR A 302 3.20 17.77 -3.03
N THR A 303 3.69 17.00 -2.07
CA THR A 303 4.26 15.67 -2.26
C THR A 303 3.66 14.74 -1.22
N LEU A 304 3.04 13.65 -1.67
CA LEU A 304 2.59 12.58 -0.79
C LEU A 304 3.80 11.72 -0.40
N LEU A 305 4.03 11.52 0.90
CA LEU A 305 5.10 10.64 1.36
C LEU A 305 4.69 9.16 1.24
N PRO A 306 5.66 8.25 1.13
CA PRO A 306 5.41 6.82 1.23
C PRO A 306 4.59 6.46 2.47
N ASN A 307 3.71 5.48 2.32
CA ASN A 307 2.89 4.97 3.42
C ASN A 307 3.74 4.05 4.34
N MET A 308 4.61 4.65 5.15
CA MET A 308 5.35 3.95 6.19
C MET A 308 4.58 4.06 7.50
N HIS A 309 4.10 2.94 8.01
CA HIS A 309 3.28 2.88 9.23
C HIS A 309 4.01 3.49 10.43
N GLY A 310 3.34 4.39 11.17
CA GLY A 310 3.95 5.11 12.29
C GLY A 310 4.92 6.24 11.94
N LEU A 311 5.12 6.54 10.65
CA LEU A 311 5.99 7.66 10.24
C LEU A 311 5.52 9.02 10.77
N PRO A 312 4.22 9.39 10.70
CA PRO A 312 3.75 10.67 11.26
C PRO A 312 4.11 10.79 12.75
N SER A 313 3.84 9.75 13.53
CA SER A 313 4.18 9.63 14.95
C SER A 313 5.68 9.82 15.17
N LEU A 314 6.52 9.10 14.41
CA LEU A 314 7.97 9.20 14.51
C LEU A 314 8.50 10.61 14.20
N MET A 315 7.96 11.27 13.17
CA MET A 315 8.38 12.62 12.79
C MET A 315 8.08 13.64 13.90
N VAL A 316 6.88 13.59 14.48
CA VAL A 316 6.52 14.49 15.58
C VAL A 316 7.40 14.21 16.81
N LEU A 317 7.60 12.95 17.18
CA LEU A 317 8.45 12.57 18.32
C LEU A 317 9.93 12.95 18.14
N LEU A 318 10.46 12.98 16.92
CA LEU A 318 11.87 13.34 16.70
C LEU A 318 12.12 14.85 16.79
N PHE A 319 11.22 15.65 16.24
CA PHE A 319 11.45 17.08 16.03
C PHE A 319 10.71 18.01 17.00
N ALA A 320 9.73 17.51 17.75
CA ALA A 320 9.01 18.34 18.72
C ALA A 320 9.92 18.74 19.91
N PRO A 321 9.97 20.02 20.31
CA PRO A 321 10.81 20.49 21.42
C PRO A 321 10.54 19.78 22.75
N LYS A 322 9.26 19.67 23.12
CA LYS A 322 8.76 18.92 24.27
C LYS A 322 7.72 17.90 23.83
N VAL A 323 7.77 16.71 24.44
CA VAL A 323 6.87 15.59 24.16
C VAL A 323 6.39 15.04 25.50
N GLU A 324 5.09 14.83 25.60
CA GLU A 324 4.42 14.07 26.67
C GLU A 324 3.72 12.87 26.04
N LEU A 325 4.02 11.67 26.53
CA LEU A 325 3.41 10.43 26.04
C LEU A 325 2.02 10.24 26.63
N ARG A 326 1.15 9.59 25.87
CA ARG A 326 -0.17 9.14 26.32
C ARG A 326 -0.18 7.63 26.47
N THR A 327 -0.92 7.14 27.46
CA THR A 327 -1.14 5.70 27.68
C THR A 327 -2.62 5.38 27.60
N ASP A 328 -2.94 4.10 27.53
CA ASP A 328 -4.30 3.61 27.75
C ASP A 328 -4.67 3.69 29.25
N PRO A 329 -5.96 3.60 29.61
CA PRO A 329 -6.39 3.66 31.01
C PRO A 329 -5.74 2.59 31.91
N GLU A 330 -5.42 1.42 31.34
CA GLU A 330 -4.75 0.31 32.05
C GLU A 330 -3.21 0.46 32.09
N ARG A 331 -2.65 1.45 31.38
CA ARG A 331 -1.23 1.72 31.19
C ARG A 331 -0.45 0.51 30.66
N GLU A 332 -1.06 -0.33 29.84
CA GLU A 332 -0.38 -1.45 29.20
C GLU A 332 0.39 -1.04 27.94
N GLU A 333 -0.06 0.01 27.24
CA GLU A 333 0.50 0.44 25.96
C GLU A 333 0.52 1.97 25.79
N LEU A 334 1.42 2.46 24.94
CA LEU A 334 1.44 3.87 24.54
C LEU A 334 0.35 4.13 23.50
N THR A 335 -0.51 5.11 23.75
CA THR A 335 -1.65 5.47 22.90
C THR A 335 -1.34 6.57 21.89
N GLY A 336 -0.38 7.44 22.20
CA GLY A 336 -0.04 8.60 21.41
C GLY A 336 0.90 9.55 22.13
N ALA A 337 0.96 10.80 21.67
CA ALA A 337 1.74 11.84 22.32
C ALA A 337 1.17 13.25 22.10
N LEU A 338 1.35 14.12 23.10
CA LEU A 338 1.19 15.56 22.98
C LEU A 338 2.57 16.20 22.78
N CYS A 339 2.69 17.02 21.75
CA CYS A 339 3.96 17.55 21.28
C CYS A 339 3.84 19.06 21.06
N GLY A 340 4.83 19.83 21.54
CA GLY A 340 4.77 21.28 21.49
C GLY A 340 5.96 21.94 22.18
N LEU A 341 5.75 23.15 22.68
CA LEU A 341 6.74 23.88 23.49
C LEU A 341 6.71 23.49 24.97
N GLY A 342 5.70 22.72 25.38
CA GLY A 342 5.47 22.31 26.77
C GLY A 342 4.54 23.28 27.50
N PHE A 343 4.57 23.20 28.82
CA PHE A 343 3.69 23.94 29.72
C PHE A 343 4.48 24.60 30.84
N ASP A 344 3.87 25.60 31.44
CA ASP A 344 4.36 26.23 32.66
C ASP A 344 4.06 25.35 33.89
N PRO A 345 5.07 24.87 34.63
CA PRO A 345 4.86 23.99 35.78
C PRO A 345 4.08 24.63 36.94
N GLU A 346 4.04 25.97 37.03
CA GLU A 346 3.31 26.66 38.11
C GLU A 346 1.82 26.82 37.79
N SER A 347 1.48 27.27 36.58
CA SER A 347 0.09 27.47 36.14
C SER A 347 -0.56 26.23 35.52
N GLY A 348 0.22 25.30 34.98
CA GLY A 348 -0.26 24.18 34.18
C GLY A 348 -0.64 24.56 32.73
N ASP A 349 -0.46 25.83 32.35
CA ASP A 349 -0.86 26.33 31.03
C ASP A 349 0.18 26.00 29.95
N SER A 350 -0.28 25.62 28.75
CA SER A 350 0.59 25.44 27.58
C SER A 350 1.26 26.76 27.21
N TYR A 351 2.56 26.74 26.90
CA TYR A 351 3.27 27.93 26.42
C TYR A 351 2.77 28.41 25.06
N HIS A 352 2.26 27.50 24.22
CA HIS A 352 1.83 27.85 22.87
C HIS A 352 0.70 26.92 22.37
N PRO A 353 -0.48 26.96 23.01
CA PRO A 353 -1.54 25.98 22.84
C PRO A 353 -2.00 25.82 21.38
N GLU A 354 -1.96 26.90 20.60
CA GLU A 354 -2.40 26.91 19.21
C GLU A 354 -1.49 26.11 18.26
N ASN A 355 -0.21 25.88 18.61
CA ASN A 355 0.72 25.06 17.82
C ASN A 355 0.95 23.68 18.43
N ASP A 356 0.30 23.35 19.56
CA ASP A 356 0.38 22.02 20.12
C ASP A 356 -0.20 21.02 19.11
N VAL A 357 0.48 19.88 18.99
CA VAL A 357 0.15 18.77 18.11
C VAL A 357 -0.12 17.57 19.00
N GLU A 358 -1.33 17.03 18.90
CA GLU A 358 -1.70 15.78 19.55
C GLU A 358 -1.82 14.70 18.48
N ILE A 359 -1.04 13.63 18.62
CA ILE A 359 -0.96 12.54 17.64
C ILE A 359 -1.33 11.21 18.29
N MET A 360 -2.19 10.45 17.60
CA MET A 360 -2.58 9.10 17.99
C MET A 360 -1.66 8.10 17.31
N PHE A 361 -1.16 7.11 18.04
CA PHE A 361 -0.31 6.08 17.46
C PHE A 361 -1.16 5.01 16.76
N ASP A 362 -0.92 4.87 15.46
CA ASP A 362 -1.41 3.83 14.55
C ASP A 362 -0.56 2.53 14.61
N THR A 363 0.56 2.57 15.32
CA THR A 363 1.52 1.46 15.48
C THR A 363 2.01 1.38 16.92
N LYS A 364 2.44 0.19 17.35
CA LYS A 364 2.95 -0.01 18.71
C LYS A 364 4.39 0.51 18.86
N PHE A 365 4.56 1.59 19.61
CA PHE A 365 5.87 2.10 20.05
C PHE A 365 6.27 1.46 21.37
N ASN A 366 7.50 0.96 21.45
CA ASN A 366 8.05 0.35 22.67
C ASN A 366 9.15 1.24 23.31
N LEU A 367 9.61 0.86 24.51
CA LEU A 367 10.68 1.59 25.21
C LEU A 367 11.99 1.63 24.43
N GLU A 368 12.29 0.60 23.64
CA GLU A 368 13.47 0.57 22.76
C GLU A 368 13.37 1.62 21.63
N ASP A 369 12.16 1.86 21.08
CA ASP A 369 11.93 2.93 20.12
C ASP A 369 12.21 4.30 20.75
N LEU A 370 11.68 4.53 21.96
CA LEU A 370 11.93 5.77 22.70
C LEU A 370 13.41 5.97 23.04
N GLU A 371 14.13 4.91 23.39
CA GLU A 371 15.56 4.96 23.63
C GLU A 371 16.32 5.39 22.36
N ASN A 372 15.98 4.83 21.21
CA ASN A 372 16.59 5.20 19.93
C ASN A 372 16.21 6.63 19.49
N ILE A 373 14.97 7.06 19.75
CA ILE A 373 14.53 8.46 19.53
C ILE A 373 15.35 9.41 20.43
N ASN A 374 15.54 9.07 21.70
CA ASN A 374 16.34 9.88 22.62
C ASN A 374 17.82 9.92 22.21
N LYS A 375 18.40 8.80 21.75
CA LYS A 375 19.75 8.79 21.17
C LYS A 375 19.84 9.74 19.97
N LEU A 376 18.85 9.77 19.10
CA LEU A 376 18.78 10.73 17.98
C LEU A 376 18.71 12.17 18.45
N ARG A 377 17.77 12.48 19.36
CA ARG A 377 17.60 13.83 19.93
C ARG A 377 18.88 14.30 20.62
N PHE A 378 19.57 13.43 21.34
CA PHE A 378 20.89 13.71 21.93
C PHE A 378 21.92 14.11 20.87
N TRP A 379 22.10 13.32 19.81
CA TRP A 379 23.06 13.65 18.74
C TRP A 379 22.66 14.88 17.93
N MET A 380 21.36 15.15 17.76
CA MET A 380 20.87 16.39 17.14
C MET A 380 21.19 17.60 18.00
N ASN A 381 20.92 17.55 19.31
CA ASN A 381 21.31 18.61 20.24
C ASN A 381 22.82 18.80 20.29
N PHE A 382 23.60 17.73 20.21
CA PHE A 382 25.06 17.81 20.14
C PHE A 382 25.55 18.64 18.95
N ILE A 383 24.86 18.56 17.80
CA ILE A 383 25.19 19.36 16.61
C ILE A 383 24.70 20.81 16.74
N VAL A 384 23.49 21.03 17.25
CA VAL A 384 22.83 22.35 17.24
C VAL A 384 23.20 23.21 18.46
N GLY A 385 23.37 22.59 19.63
CA GLY A 385 23.48 23.27 20.93
C GLY A 385 24.88 23.68 21.36
N ASP A 386 25.94 23.26 20.66
CA ASP A 386 27.30 23.59 21.06
C ASP A 386 27.78 24.92 20.45
N ALA A 387 27.49 26.01 21.18
CA ALA A 387 27.91 27.36 20.81
C ALA A 387 29.43 27.55 20.72
N LEU A 388 30.25 26.62 21.26
CA LEU A 388 31.72 26.69 21.19
C LEU A 388 32.28 26.28 19.82
N TYR A 389 31.49 25.65 18.95
CA TYR A 389 31.94 25.20 17.61
C TYR A 389 31.50 26.10 16.45
N ASN A 390 30.69 27.14 16.71
CA ASN A 390 30.31 28.12 15.68
C ASN A 390 31.52 28.89 15.09
N ASN A 391 32.72 28.75 15.67
CA ASN A 391 33.95 29.43 15.25
C ASN A 391 35.06 28.53 14.69
N LEU A 392 34.85 27.22 14.52
CA LEU A 392 35.88 26.31 13.99
C LEU A 392 35.31 25.39 12.90
N GLU A 393 35.79 25.61 11.68
CA GLU A 393 35.75 24.77 10.48
C GLU A 393 34.63 23.72 10.37
N THR A 394 33.90 23.82 9.26
CA THR A 394 32.73 23.04 8.81
C THR A 394 32.93 21.51 8.73
N CYS A 395 34.01 20.95 9.27
CA CYS A 395 34.39 19.54 9.14
C CYS A 395 35.10 18.97 10.39
N SER A 396 34.61 19.25 11.60
CA SER A 396 35.09 18.55 12.80
C SER A 396 34.76 17.04 12.72
N PRO A 397 35.70 16.12 13.02
CA PRO A 397 35.46 14.68 12.99
C PRO A 397 34.31 14.25 13.92
N ARG A 398 34.01 15.04 14.96
CA ARG A 398 32.88 14.82 15.86
C ARG A 398 31.52 15.06 15.19
N ILE A 399 31.42 16.05 14.29
CA ILE A 399 30.18 16.32 13.53
C ILE A 399 29.92 15.17 12.56
N ILE A 400 30.95 14.68 11.87
CA ILE A 400 30.84 13.52 10.98
C ILE A 400 30.39 12.27 11.77
N GLN A 401 30.95 12.06 12.96
CA GLN A 401 30.54 10.98 13.85
C GLN A 401 29.06 11.11 14.26
N ALA A 402 28.63 12.30 14.67
CA ALA A 402 27.25 12.58 15.04
C ALA A 402 26.29 12.35 13.86
N GLN A 403 26.63 12.83 12.66
CA GLN A 403 25.84 12.59 11.44
C GLN A 403 25.73 11.10 11.09
N ARG A 404 26.82 10.34 11.23
CA ARG A 404 26.80 8.88 11.04
C ARG A 404 25.87 8.20 12.05
N LYS A 405 25.95 8.59 13.32
CA LYS A 405 25.07 8.06 14.37
C LYS A 405 23.61 8.43 14.16
N ILE A 406 23.33 9.66 13.75
CA ILE A 406 21.98 10.09 13.38
C ILE A 406 21.46 9.23 12.22
N LYS A 407 22.23 9.06 11.17
CA LYS A 407 21.83 8.22 10.04
C LYS A 407 21.58 6.76 10.45
N GLU A 408 22.44 6.20 11.30
CA GLU A 408 22.31 4.83 11.82
C GLU A 408 20.99 4.64 12.59
N TYR A 409 20.74 5.47 13.61
CA TYR A 409 19.52 5.35 14.42
C TYR A 409 18.24 5.70 13.65
N LEU A 410 18.31 6.66 12.72
CA LEU A 410 17.18 7.00 11.85
C LEU A 410 16.80 5.80 10.96
N LEU A 411 17.79 5.12 10.38
CA LEU A 411 17.55 3.92 9.57
C LEU A 411 17.03 2.75 10.42
N ILE A 412 17.48 2.59 11.66
CA ILE A 412 16.93 1.58 12.58
C ILE A 412 15.44 1.84 12.83
N LEU A 413 15.07 3.09 13.14
CA LEU A 413 13.68 3.45 13.45
C LEU A 413 12.75 3.37 12.24
N ILE A 414 13.19 3.85 11.07
CA ILE A 414 12.39 3.84 9.84
C ILE A 414 12.19 2.42 9.31
N ASN A 415 13.20 1.54 9.39
CA ASN A 415 13.11 0.19 8.85
C ASN A 415 12.50 -0.84 9.82
N LYS A 416 12.25 -0.48 11.08
CA LYS A 416 11.64 -1.37 12.07
C LYS A 416 10.17 -1.60 11.73
N LYS A 417 9.78 -2.87 11.53
CA LYS A 417 8.38 -3.27 11.39
C LYS A 417 7.70 -3.18 12.77
N ARG A 418 6.64 -2.38 12.85
CA ARG A 418 5.84 -2.22 14.08
C ARG A 418 4.46 -2.85 13.87
N PRO A 419 3.93 -3.58 14.86
CA PRO A 419 2.56 -4.04 14.81
C PRO A 419 1.59 -2.86 14.74
N SER A 420 0.58 -2.98 13.88
CA SER A 420 -0.52 -2.02 13.76
C SER A 420 -1.35 -1.97 15.04
N ARG A 421 -1.95 -0.81 15.30
CA ARG A 421 -2.80 -0.57 16.46
C ARG A 421 -3.92 0.40 16.08
N ALA A 422 -5.12 0.15 16.58
CA ALA A 422 -6.22 1.08 16.40
C ALA A 422 -5.98 2.37 17.21
N GLN A 423 -6.27 3.50 16.59
CA GLN A 423 -6.20 4.80 17.24
C GLN A 423 -7.24 4.89 18.35
N THR A 424 -6.81 5.41 19.50
CA THR A 424 -7.65 5.60 20.69
C THR A 424 -7.78 7.08 20.96
N MET A 425 -9.02 7.55 21.09
CA MET A 425 -9.30 8.95 21.42
C MET A 425 -8.80 9.28 22.83
N PHE A 426 -8.34 10.51 23.03
CA PHE A 426 -7.91 11.01 24.34
C PHE A 426 -9.08 11.65 25.09
N ASP A 427 -9.24 11.34 26.37
CA ASP A 427 -10.30 11.93 27.21
C ASP A 427 -10.07 13.43 27.46
N ASN A 428 -8.81 13.84 27.65
CA ASN A 428 -8.42 15.23 27.92
C ASN A 428 -7.52 15.77 26.78
N SER A 429 -8.10 15.97 25.60
CA SER A 429 -7.35 16.40 24.42
C SER A 429 -6.61 17.74 24.62
N PHE A 430 -5.33 17.79 24.21
CA PHE A 430 -4.43 18.95 24.31
C PHE A 430 -4.11 19.48 25.72
N ALA A 431 -4.44 18.75 26.79
CA ALA A 431 -4.00 19.13 28.14
C ALA A 431 -2.65 18.48 28.48
N TRP A 432 -1.72 19.25 29.02
CA TRP A 432 -0.42 18.76 29.50
C TRP A 432 -0.54 18.21 30.93
N ASP A 433 0.52 17.51 31.37
CA ASP A 433 0.73 16.99 32.73
C ASP A 433 -0.34 15.98 33.20
N GLN A 434 -0.70 15.03 32.33
CA GLN A 434 -1.74 14.04 32.66
C GLN A 434 -1.23 12.79 33.38
N LEU A 435 0.07 12.53 33.30
CA LEU A 435 0.67 11.32 33.88
C LEU A 435 1.30 11.62 35.25
N PRO A 436 0.98 10.83 36.29
CA PRO A 436 1.63 10.93 37.60
C PRO A 436 3.16 10.80 37.52
N GLN A 437 3.89 11.57 38.32
CA GLN A 437 5.36 11.56 38.28
C GLN A 437 6.01 10.23 38.68
N ASP A 438 5.32 9.40 39.47
CA ASP A 438 5.81 8.09 39.94
C ASP A 438 5.93 7.06 38.81
N VAL A 439 5.19 7.22 37.72
CA VAL A 439 5.26 6.32 36.55
C VAL A 439 6.19 6.81 35.46
N LEU A 440 6.76 8.00 35.60
CA LEU A 440 7.63 8.59 34.59
C LEU A 440 9.08 8.11 34.75
N LEU A 441 9.67 7.68 33.63
CA LEU A 441 11.05 7.21 33.56
C LEU A 441 11.95 8.32 33.01
N ASP A 442 12.80 8.87 33.88
CA ASP A 442 13.76 9.92 33.51
C ASP A 442 14.89 9.36 32.61
N PRO A 443 15.03 9.86 31.37
CA PRO A 443 16.05 9.38 30.43
C PRO A 443 17.49 9.73 30.84
N LEU A 444 17.71 10.72 31.70
CA LEU A 444 19.03 11.15 32.17
C LEU A 444 19.35 10.64 33.60
N GLY A 445 18.36 10.07 34.27
CA GLY A 445 18.44 9.56 35.63
C GLY A 445 18.44 10.63 36.73
N PRO A 446 18.20 10.22 37.99
CA PRO A 446 17.82 11.10 39.11
C PRO A 446 18.90 12.09 39.60
N LYS A 447 20.07 12.12 38.95
CA LYS A 447 21.23 12.95 39.35
C LYS A 447 21.65 13.96 38.29
N SER A 448 20.90 14.09 37.20
CA SER A 448 21.24 15.03 36.14
C SER A 448 20.53 16.38 36.35
N SER A 449 21.30 17.47 36.27
CA SER A 449 20.76 18.83 36.26
C SER A 449 20.21 19.16 34.87
N SER A 450 19.11 19.92 34.83
CA SER A 450 18.37 20.29 33.63
C SER A 450 19.32 20.80 32.53
N SER A 451 19.51 20.01 31.47
CA SER A 451 20.15 20.53 30.27
C SER A 451 19.12 21.33 29.48
N THR A 452 19.40 22.62 29.24
CA THR A 452 18.64 23.45 28.30
C THR A 452 18.94 23.00 26.87
N SER A 453 18.31 21.90 26.46
CA SER A 453 18.44 21.31 25.14
C SER A 453 17.23 21.69 24.28
N ILE A 454 17.44 22.00 22.99
CA ILE A 454 16.37 22.37 22.05
C ILE A 454 15.37 21.22 21.90
N TYR A 455 15.89 20.01 21.72
CA TYR A 455 15.11 18.77 21.65
C TYR A 455 15.22 18.04 23.00
N SER A 456 14.39 18.40 23.98
CA SER A 456 14.43 17.75 25.30
C SER A 456 14.30 16.22 25.19
N LEU A 457 14.99 15.43 26.01
CA LEU A 457 14.80 13.97 25.94
C LEU A 457 13.39 13.62 26.41
N ILE A 458 12.77 12.66 25.73
CA ILE A 458 11.41 12.19 25.99
C ILE A 458 11.46 11.30 27.23
N TRP A 459 10.58 11.58 28.18
CA TRP A 459 10.40 10.76 29.37
C TRP A 459 9.66 9.48 28.99
N GLY A 460 10.18 8.33 29.43
CA GLY A 460 9.47 7.07 29.27
C GLY A 460 8.30 6.97 30.25
N VAL A 461 7.42 6.01 30.02
CA VAL A 461 6.35 5.66 30.96
C VAL A 461 6.52 4.20 31.34
N GLU A 462 6.48 3.92 32.65
CA GLU A 462 6.45 2.54 33.13
C GLU A 462 5.07 1.94 32.83
N LEU A 463 5.07 0.90 31.99
CA LEU A 463 3.84 0.21 31.58
C LEU A 463 3.50 -0.89 32.57
N SER A 464 2.22 -0.98 32.96
CA SER A 464 1.71 -2.06 33.80
C SER A 464 1.90 -3.37 33.06
N SER A 465 2.71 -4.27 33.62
CA SER A 465 2.66 -5.68 33.25
C SER A 465 1.47 -6.31 33.95
N GLY A 466 0.25 -6.04 33.50
CA GLY A 466 -0.94 -6.73 33.99
C GLY A 466 -0.79 -8.25 33.83
N PRO A 467 -1.45 -9.08 34.66
CA PRO A 467 -1.47 -10.52 34.45
C PRO A 467 -2.17 -10.81 33.13
N LYS A 468 -1.36 -10.96 32.06
CA LYS A 468 -1.79 -11.22 30.67
C LYS A 468 -2.87 -12.32 30.58
N PHE A 469 -2.89 -13.26 31.52
CA PHE A 469 -3.87 -14.34 31.64
C PHE A 469 -5.34 -13.87 31.70
N SER A 470 -5.68 -12.83 32.47
CA SER A 470 -7.09 -12.38 32.60
C SER A 470 -7.63 -11.75 31.31
N LYS A 471 -6.78 -10.98 30.61
CA LYS A 471 -7.14 -10.33 29.33
C LYS A 471 -7.19 -11.34 28.18
N ILE A 472 -6.33 -12.36 28.20
CA ILE A 472 -6.37 -13.47 27.23
C ILE A 472 -7.68 -14.26 27.37
N GLU A 473 -8.12 -14.58 28.59
CA GLU A 473 -9.39 -15.28 28.82
C GLU A 473 -10.60 -14.41 28.40
N ALA A 474 -10.54 -13.10 28.64
CA ALA A 474 -11.56 -12.17 28.18
C ALA A 474 -11.61 -12.07 26.64
N ILE A 475 -10.45 -11.98 25.98
CA ILE A 475 -10.36 -11.94 24.51
C ILE A 475 -10.81 -13.27 23.91
N LYS A 476 -10.44 -14.43 24.49
CA LYS A 476 -10.93 -15.75 24.05
C LYS A 476 -12.45 -15.85 24.16
N SER A 477 -13.01 -15.46 25.31
CA SER A 477 -14.46 -15.46 25.54
C SER A 477 -15.20 -14.54 24.56
N HIS A 478 -14.61 -13.38 24.25
CA HIS A 478 -15.17 -12.44 23.27
C HIS A 478 -15.09 -12.98 21.84
N LEU A 479 -13.99 -13.65 21.46
CA LEU A 479 -13.86 -14.28 20.14
C LEU A 479 -14.87 -15.41 19.95
N GLU A 480 -15.11 -16.22 20.99
CA GLU A 480 -16.16 -17.25 20.99
C GLU A 480 -17.55 -16.64 20.78
N LEU A 481 -17.84 -15.50 21.43
CA LEU A 481 -19.09 -14.76 21.23
C LEU A 481 -19.26 -14.25 19.80
N LEU A 482 -18.20 -13.68 19.20
CA LEU A 482 -18.24 -13.19 17.82
C LEU A 482 -18.43 -14.34 16.81
N GLN A 483 -17.81 -15.50 17.06
CA GLN A 483 -18.06 -16.72 16.29
C GLN A 483 -19.50 -17.19 16.46
N GLY A 484 -20.04 -17.17 17.69
CA GLY A 484 -21.44 -17.47 17.99
C GLY A 484 -22.43 -16.59 17.20
N TYR A 485 -22.16 -15.29 17.09
CA TYR A 485 -22.94 -14.39 16.23
C TYR A 485 -22.82 -14.76 14.76
N SER A 486 -21.60 -14.99 14.26
CA SER A 486 -21.35 -15.36 12.86
C SER A 486 -22.06 -16.64 12.44
N ASP A 487 -22.00 -17.68 13.28
CA ASP A 487 -22.53 -19.01 13.01
C ASP A 487 -24.05 -19.10 13.27
N GLY A 488 -24.65 -18.04 13.81
CA GLY A 488 -26.09 -17.94 14.10
C GLY A 488 -26.51 -18.66 15.39
N ALA A 489 -25.56 -19.02 16.25
CA ALA A 489 -25.83 -19.57 17.57
C ALA A 489 -26.37 -18.50 18.53
N ASP A 490 -25.93 -17.24 18.36
CA ASP A 490 -26.34 -16.10 19.16
C ASP A 490 -26.89 -14.94 18.30
N VAL A 491 -27.80 -14.14 18.86
CA VAL A 491 -28.43 -13.00 18.14
C VAL A 491 -27.73 -11.69 18.47
N MET A 492 -27.12 -11.08 17.46
CA MET A 492 -26.52 -9.74 17.54
C MET A 492 -27.61 -8.67 17.53
N ARG A 493 -27.88 -8.04 18.68
CA ARG A 493 -28.92 -6.99 18.84
C ARG A 493 -28.40 -5.56 18.70
N THR A 494 -27.10 -5.37 18.89
CA THR A 494 -26.42 -4.07 18.85
C THR A 494 -25.05 -4.25 18.20
N GLY A 495 -24.52 -3.19 17.61
CA GLY A 495 -23.15 -3.19 17.10
C GLY A 495 -22.15 -3.54 18.20
N THR A 496 -21.17 -4.37 17.87
CA THR A 496 -20.14 -4.89 18.77
C THR A 496 -18.75 -4.55 18.26
N LYS A 497 -17.80 -4.34 19.16
CA LYS A 497 -16.40 -4.08 18.81
C LYS A 497 -15.62 -5.37 18.90
N CYS A 498 -14.83 -5.72 17.88
CA CYS A 498 -13.93 -6.85 17.99
C CYS A 498 -12.73 -6.49 18.87
N GLU A 499 -12.58 -7.09 20.06
CA GLU A 499 -11.46 -6.75 20.96
C GLU A 499 -10.07 -7.16 20.41
N LEU A 500 -10.02 -8.06 19.44
CA LEU A 500 -8.77 -8.49 18.79
C LEU A 500 -8.29 -7.51 17.71
N CYS A 501 -9.22 -6.87 17.00
CA CYS A 501 -8.92 -5.97 15.89
C CYS A 501 -9.27 -4.51 16.17
N GLN A 502 -9.98 -4.28 17.27
CA GLN A 502 -10.54 -3.01 17.70
C GLN A 502 -11.49 -2.36 16.67
N VAL A 503 -12.02 -3.16 15.73
CA VAL A 503 -12.97 -2.75 14.69
C VAL A 503 -14.38 -2.78 15.26
N TYR A 504 -15.12 -1.67 15.13
CA TYR A 504 -16.55 -1.64 15.45
C TYR A 504 -17.35 -2.21 14.29
N VAL A 505 -18.28 -3.10 14.60
CA VAL A 505 -19.12 -3.78 13.64
C VAL A 505 -20.57 -3.56 14.04
N ASP A 506 -21.33 -2.94 13.15
CA ASP A 506 -22.72 -2.53 13.38
C ASP A 506 -23.75 -3.57 12.92
N ASP A 507 -23.41 -4.39 11.93
CA ASP A 507 -24.29 -5.44 11.40
C ASP A 507 -23.64 -6.84 11.27
N LEU A 508 -24.48 -7.86 11.11
CA LEU A 508 -24.05 -9.27 11.04
C LEU A 508 -23.25 -9.59 9.77
N GLN A 509 -23.53 -8.91 8.65
CA GLN A 509 -22.81 -9.12 7.39
C GLN A 509 -21.39 -8.56 7.48
N ALA A 510 -21.25 -7.36 8.05
CA ALA A 510 -20.00 -6.72 8.39
C ALA A 510 -19.19 -7.55 9.40
N LEU A 511 -19.85 -8.23 10.35
CA LEU A 511 -19.16 -9.12 11.28
C LEU A 511 -18.56 -10.33 10.58
N ARG A 512 -19.35 -11.00 9.73
CA ARG A 512 -18.87 -12.15 8.95
C ARG A 512 -17.74 -11.76 8.01
N LEU A 513 -17.84 -10.59 7.38
CA LEU A 513 -16.77 -10.05 6.56
C LEU A 513 -15.51 -9.77 7.40
N HIS A 514 -15.68 -9.12 8.57
CA HIS A 514 -14.61 -8.79 9.50
C HIS A 514 -13.84 -10.03 9.97
N LEU A 515 -14.52 -11.09 10.41
CA LEU A 515 -13.88 -12.33 10.86
C LEU A 515 -13.11 -13.05 9.73
N GLN A 516 -13.47 -12.80 8.47
CA GLN A 516 -12.78 -13.34 7.31
C GLN A 516 -11.58 -12.49 6.86
N THR A 517 -11.41 -11.27 7.39
CA THR A 517 -10.28 -10.39 7.06
C THR A 517 -8.95 -10.99 7.47
N ASN A 518 -7.90 -10.64 6.73
CA ASN A 518 -6.55 -11.08 7.04
C ASN A 518 -5.99 -10.35 8.27
N LEU A 519 -6.44 -9.12 8.57
CA LEU A 519 -6.16 -8.46 9.85
C LEU A 519 -6.65 -9.32 11.01
N HIS A 520 -7.91 -9.76 10.97
CA HIS A 520 -8.47 -10.62 12.01
C HIS A 520 -7.74 -11.96 12.08
N LYS A 521 -7.54 -12.65 10.95
CA LYS A 521 -6.82 -13.93 10.93
C LYS A 521 -5.38 -13.81 11.39
N THR A 522 -4.67 -12.75 11.01
CA THR A 522 -3.27 -12.51 11.41
C THR A 522 -3.19 -12.20 12.89
N ASN A 523 -4.06 -11.32 13.40
CA ASN A 523 -4.13 -11.05 14.83
C ASN A 523 -4.53 -12.29 15.62
N LEU A 524 -5.38 -13.16 15.05
CA LEU A 524 -5.81 -14.41 15.66
C LEU A 524 -4.68 -15.44 15.68
N ILE A 525 -3.92 -15.55 14.59
CA ILE A 525 -2.72 -16.39 14.50
C ILE A 525 -1.66 -15.87 15.46
N GLN A 526 -1.35 -14.57 15.46
CA GLN A 526 -0.42 -13.96 16.40
C GLN A 526 -0.87 -14.18 17.84
N PHE A 527 -2.13 -13.92 18.17
CA PHE A 527 -2.69 -14.20 19.49
C PHE A 527 -2.55 -15.68 19.87
N SER A 528 -2.83 -16.61 18.95
CA SER A 528 -2.66 -18.05 19.20
C SER A 528 -1.20 -18.50 19.35
N CYS A 529 -0.26 -17.88 18.64
CA CYS A 529 1.17 -18.19 18.72
C CYS A 529 1.88 -17.52 19.91
N THR A 530 1.33 -16.42 20.44
CA THR A 530 1.95 -15.69 21.55
C THR A 530 1.50 -16.23 22.92
N PHE A 531 0.38 -16.97 22.96
CA PHE A 531 -0.32 -17.35 24.19
C PHE A 531 -0.75 -18.84 24.29
N ASN A 532 -0.31 -19.68 23.35
CA ASN A 532 -0.16 -21.13 23.55
C ASN A 532 1.33 -21.42 23.74
#